data_AF-A0A814WEH7-F1
#
_entry.id   AF-A0A814WEH7-F1
#
_cell.length_a   1.000
_cell.length_b   1.000
_cell.length_c   1.000
_cell.angle_alpha   90.00
_cell.angle_beta   90.00
_cell.angle_gamma   90.00
#
_symmetry.space_group_name_H-M   'P 1'
#
loop_
_entity.id
_entity.type
_entity.pdbx_description
1 polymer ?
#
loop_
_entity_poly.entity_id
_entity_poly.type
_entity_poly.pdbx_seq_one_letter_code
_entity_poly.pdbx_strand_id
1 'polypeptide(L)'
;MFKANGSNRHQINYQRIATRLYLFVLLISLIIISFYLLLNEDLQQNTIRQPLEFQYKELEKTYSSNLYYPCSTVSMNHSTLIMIEPYFHQICSSDLISDAWMDNINGDHVMNDYFSIFDYRNSGIFHFQLLSLLCQHSQQTVNISIKTFLQT
;
A
#
# COMPACT_ATOMS: atom_id res chain seq x y z
N MET A 1 -72.01 -53.50 29.02
CA MET A 1 -72.44 -52.97 27.69
C MET A 1 -72.67 -51.46 27.84
N PHE A 2 -71.61 -50.65 27.77
CA PHE A 2 -71.71 -49.20 27.98
C PHE A 2 -71.95 -48.50 26.65
N LYS A 3 -73.16 -47.95 26.48
CA LYS A 3 -73.62 -47.28 25.27
C LYS A 3 -73.29 -45.78 25.39
N ALA A 4 -72.12 -45.36 24.91
CA ALA A 4 -71.74 -43.95 24.83
C ALA A 4 -72.03 -43.40 23.42
N ASN A 5 -73.29 -43.05 23.14
CA ASN A 5 -73.73 -42.68 21.79
C ASN A 5 -73.95 -41.15 21.57
N GLY A 6 -73.41 -40.29 22.45
CA GLY A 6 -73.54 -38.83 22.37
C GLY A 6 -72.24 -38.04 22.21
N SER A 7 -71.06 -38.64 22.45
CA SER A 7 -69.77 -37.93 22.52
C SER A 7 -68.98 -37.92 21.20
N ASN A 8 -69.24 -38.91 20.33
CA ASN A 8 -68.44 -39.15 19.11
C ASN A 8 -68.56 -38.01 18.07
N ARG A 9 -69.74 -37.41 17.90
CA ARG A 9 -69.95 -36.37 16.89
C ARG A 9 -69.20 -35.07 17.22
N HIS A 10 -69.14 -34.71 18.50
CA HIS A 10 -68.38 -33.55 18.96
C HIS A 10 -66.88 -33.78 18.80
N GLN A 11 -66.39 -34.99 19.10
CA GLN A 11 -65.00 -35.37 18.93
C GLN A 11 -64.56 -35.37 17.46
N ILE A 12 -65.37 -35.91 16.55
CA ILE A 12 -65.10 -35.90 15.09
C ILE A 12 -65.06 -34.46 14.55
N ASN A 13 -65.99 -33.60 14.98
CA ASN A 13 -66.01 -32.21 14.55
C ASN A 13 -64.81 -31.43 15.10
N TYR A 14 -64.42 -31.67 16.36
CA TYR A 14 -63.24 -31.07 16.96
C TYR A 14 -61.96 -31.49 16.23
N GLN A 15 -61.81 -32.78 15.93
CA GLN A 15 -60.69 -33.30 15.13
C GLN A 15 -60.62 -32.63 13.75
N ARG A 16 -61.75 -32.53 13.04
CA ARG A 16 -61.81 -31.86 11.73
C ARG A 16 -61.43 -30.38 11.80
N ILE A 17 -61.89 -29.66 12.82
CA ILE A 17 -61.57 -28.24 13.02
C ILE A 17 -60.09 -28.08 13.38
N ALA A 18 -59.56 -28.90 14.29
CA ALA A 18 -58.16 -28.90 14.68
C ALA A 18 -57.24 -29.20 13.49
N THR A 19 -57.57 -30.19 12.65
CA THR A 19 -56.80 -30.49 11.43
C THR A 19 -56.86 -29.35 10.43
N ARG A 20 -58.04 -28.74 10.22
CA ARG A 20 -58.15 -27.56 9.34
C ARG A 20 -57.30 -26.40 9.84
N LEU A 21 -57.37 -26.10 11.13
CA LEU A 21 -56.59 -25.04 11.76
C LEU A 21 -55.09 -25.33 11.66
N TYR A 22 -54.67 -26.58 11.90
CA TYR A 22 -53.28 -27.01 11.72
C TYR A 22 -52.80 -26.79 10.28
N LEU A 23 -53.60 -27.19 9.28
CA LEU A 23 -53.26 -26.97 7.86
C LEU A 23 -53.16 -25.48 7.52
N PHE A 24 -54.06 -24.64 8.05
CA PHE A 24 -53.98 -23.19 7.87
C PHE A 24 -52.70 -22.60 8.47
N VAL A 25 -52.36 -22.97 9.70
CA VAL A 25 -51.14 -22.51 10.39
C VAL A 25 -49.89 -22.99 9.64
N LEU A 26 -49.88 -24.25 9.19
CA LEU A 26 -48.79 -24.81 8.40
C LEU A 26 -48.57 -24.01 7.11
N LEU A 27 -49.65 -23.71 6.38
CA LEU A 27 -49.59 -22.96 5.13
C LEU A 27 -49.06 -21.53 5.37
N ILE A 28 -49.53 -20.86 6.43
CA ILE A 28 -49.02 -19.54 6.84
C ILE A 28 -47.53 -19.61 7.19
N SER A 29 -47.10 -20.62 7.95
CA SER A 29 -45.69 -20.77 8.33
C SER A 29 -44.78 -20.98 7.12
N LEU A 30 -45.21 -21.76 6.13
CA LEU A 30 -44.47 -21.98 4.88
C LEU A 30 -44.38 -20.70 4.06
N ILE A 31 -45.44 -19.90 4.00
CA ILE A 31 -45.42 -18.58 3.35
C ILE A 31 -44.40 -17.68 4.04
N ILE A 32 -44.40 -17.58 5.37
CA ILE A 32 -43.45 -16.75 6.13
C ILE A 32 -42.01 -17.17 5.86
N ILE A 33 -41.72 -18.48 5.91
CA ILE A 33 -40.37 -19.01 5.65
C ILE A 33 -39.94 -18.71 4.21
N SER A 34 -40.83 -18.90 3.23
CA SER A 34 -40.55 -18.59 1.83
C SER A 34 -40.22 -17.11 1.64
N PHE A 35 -41.02 -16.22 2.21
CA PHE A 35 -40.75 -14.78 2.18
C PHE A 35 -39.41 -14.44 2.82
N TYR A 36 -39.09 -15.02 3.97
CA TYR A 36 -37.82 -14.79 4.65
C TYR A 36 -36.62 -15.21 3.79
N LEU A 37 -36.71 -16.37 3.12
CA LEU A 37 -35.67 -16.84 2.20
C LEU A 37 -35.52 -15.97 0.95
N LEU A 38 -36.61 -15.36 0.47
CA LEU A 38 -36.58 -14.44 -0.68
C LEU A 38 -36.05 -13.04 -0.31
N LEU A 39 -36.30 -12.59 0.93
CA LEU A 39 -35.91 -11.26 1.43
C LEU A 39 -34.46 -11.21 1.89
N ASN A 40 -33.89 -12.34 2.33
CA ASN A 40 -32.47 -12.42 2.61
C ASN A 40 -31.71 -12.46 1.28
N GLU A 41 -31.35 -11.28 0.77
CA GLU A 41 -30.33 -11.18 -0.26
C GLU A 41 -29.00 -11.67 0.34
N ASP A 42 -28.37 -12.64 -0.34
CA ASP A 42 -27.02 -13.06 0.00
C ASP A 42 -26.08 -11.86 -0.15
N LEU A 43 -25.44 -11.44 0.95
CA LEU A 43 -24.41 -10.42 0.92
C LEU A 43 -23.23 -10.93 0.09
N GLN A 44 -23.22 -10.59 -1.19
CA GLN A 44 -22.15 -11.00 -2.08
C GLN A 44 -20.90 -10.15 -1.82
N GLN A 45 -19.91 -10.75 -1.16
CA GLN A 45 -18.63 -10.10 -0.91
C GLN A 45 -17.78 -10.12 -2.19
N ASN A 46 -17.71 -8.99 -2.89
CA ASN A 46 -16.84 -8.82 -4.04
C ASN A 46 -15.45 -8.31 -3.60
N THR A 47 -14.39 -9.03 -3.98
CA THR A 47 -13.00 -8.66 -3.68
C THR A 47 -12.34 -8.09 -4.93
N ILE A 48 -11.88 -6.84 -4.87
CA ILE A 48 -11.11 -6.19 -5.94
C ILE A 48 -9.64 -6.17 -5.53
N ARG A 49 -8.77 -6.77 -6.33
CA ARG A 49 -7.32 -6.80 -6.08
C ARG A 49 -6.66 -5.60 -6.75
N GLN A 50 -5.82 -4.88 -5.98
CA GLN A 50 -5.01 -3.76 -6.45
C GLN A 50 -5.83 -2.71 -7.25
N PRO A 51 -6.89 -2.12 -6.65
CA PRO A 51 -7.66 -1.09 -7.32
C PRO A 51 -6.77 0.12 -7.65
N LEU A 52 -7.03 0.77 -8.79
CA LEU A 52 -6.46 2.08 -9.09
C LEU A 52 -7.01 3.12 -8.11
N GLU A 53 -6.27 4.21 -7.88
CA GLU A 53 -6.64 5.25 -6.91
C GLU A 53 -8.06 5.81 -7.15
N PHE A 54 -8.43 6.05 -8.40
CA PHE A 54 -9.78 6.55 -8.72
C PHE A 54 -10.88 5.52 -8.39
N GLN A 55 -10.63 4.23 -8.62
CA GLN A 55 -11.58 3.16 -8.33
C GLN A 55 -11.77 3.02 -6.82
N TYR A 56 -10.67 3.11 -6.06
CA TYR A 56 -10.72 3.14 -4.60
C TYR A 56 -11.60 4.31 -4.12
N LYS A 57 -11.34 5.54 -4.60
CA LYS A 57 -12.11 6.73 -4.19
C LYS A 57 -13.60 6.62 -4.52
N GLU A 58 -13.93 6.01 -5.65
CA GLU A 58 -15.32 5.79 -6.06
C GLU A 58 -16.03 4.75 -5.17
N LEU A 59 -15.34 3.65 -4.84
CA LEU A 59 -15.84 2.61 -3.94
C LEU A 59 -15.99 3.13 -2.51
N GLU A 60 -15.03 3.91 -2.03
CA GLU A 60 -15.07 4.54 -0.72
C GLU A 60 -16.26 5.50 -0.60
N LYS A 61 -16.55 6.27 -1.65
CA LYS A 61 -17.73 7.15 -1.69
C LYS A 61 -19.05 6.38 -1.66
N THR A 62 -19.12 5.24 -2.35
CA THR A 62 -20.37 4.48 -2.54
C THR A 62 -20.66 3.52 -1.38
N TYR A 63 -19.61 2.90 -0.81
CA TYR A 63 -19.74 1.78 0.14
C TYR A 63 -18.98 2.01 1.46
N SER A 64 -18.68 3.28 1.81
CA SER A 64 -17.86 3.67 2.97
C SER A 64 -18.06 2.83 4.25
N SER A 65 -19.31 2.53 4.63
CA SER A 65 -19.63 1.80 5.86
C SER A 65 -19.38 0.29 5.80
N ASN A 66 -19.31 -0.30 4.61
CA ASN A 66 -19.23 -1.75 4.39
C ASN A 66 -17.95 -2.16 3.66
N LEU A 67 -17.04 -1.21 3.42
CA LEU A 67 -15.81 -1.46 2.69
C LEU A 67 -14.72 -1.94 3.66
N TYR A 68 -14.29 -3.19 3.47
CA TYR A 68 -13.25 -3.82 4.27
C TYR A 68 -11.93 -3.86 3.51
N TYR A 69 -10.87 -3.34 4.14
CA TYR A 69 -9.53 -3.29 3.56
C TYR A 69 -8.57 -4.18 4.35
N PRO A 70 -8.32 -5.42 3.90
CA PRO A 70 -7.28 -6.24 4.51
C PRO A 70 -5.91 -5.74 4.05
N CYS A 71 -5.02 -5.41 5.00
CA CYS A 71 -3.60 -5.26 4.70
C CYS A 71 -3.06 -6.63 4.27
N SER A 72 -2.49 -6.72 3.05
CA SER A 72 -1.87 -7.96 2.56
C SER A 72 -0.60 -8.32 3.34
N THR A 73 0.09 -7.30 3.85
CA THR A 73 1.32 -7.43 4.64
C THR A 73 1.30 -6.39 5.76
N VAL A 74 1.86 -6.73 6.93
CA VAL A 74 1.94 -5.84 8.09
C VAL A 74 3.06 -4.81 7.93
N SER A 75 4.10 -5.19 7.19
CA SER A 75 5.19 -4.31 6.80
C SER A 75 5.58 -4.61 5.36
N MET A 76 5.98 -3.56 4.64
CA MET A 76 6.50 -3.68 3.30
C MET A 76 7.70 -2.74 3.17
N ASN A 77 8.73 -3.24 2.51
CA ASN A 77 9.95 -2.50 2.28
C ASN A 77 9.68 -1.27 1.41
N HIS A 78 10.21 -0.10 1.79
CA HIS A 78 9.95 1.16 1.08
C HIS A 78 10.38 1.14 -0.39
N SER A 79 11.37 0.32 -0.77
CA SER A 79 11.82 0.17 -2.16
C SER A 79 10.75 -0.35 -3.11
N THR A 80 9.65 -0.91 -2.59
CA THR A 80 8.51 -1.36 -3.38
C THR A 80 7.51 -0.24 -3.69
N LEU A 81 7.59 0.87 -2.94
CA LEU A 81 6.64 1.99 -3.02
C LEU A 81 7.24 3.20 -3.71
N ILE A 82 8.54 3.43 -3.51
CA ILE A 82 9.20 4.66 -3.93
C ILE A 82 10.54 4.36 -4.59
N MET A 83 10.90 5.20 -5.55
CA MET A 83 12.19 5.20 -6.23
C MET A 83 12.85 6.55 -5.98
N ILE A 84 14.12 6.53 -5.56
CA ILE A 84 14.90 7.74 -5.25
C ILE A 84 16.13 7.74 -6.15
N GLU A 85 16.21 8.73 -7.02
CA GLU A 85 17.36 8.96 -7.91
C GLU A 85 18.05 10.29 -7.53
N PRO A 86 19.19 10.25 -6.83
CA PRO A 86 19.86 11.47 -6.41
C PRO A 86 20.55 12.15 -7.59
N TYR A 87 20.41 13.48 -7.67
CA TYR A 87 21.16 14.32 -8.59
C TYR A 87 22.25 15.08 -7.84
N PHE A 88 23.51 14.87 -8.22
CA PHE A 88 24.66 15.55 -7.64
C PHE A 88 25.05 16.79 -8.43
N HIS A 89 25.74 17.72 -7.78
CA HIS A 89 26.23 18.93 -8.45
C HIS A 89 27.17 18.57 -9.61
N GLN A 90 27.04 19.26 -10.75
CA GLN A 90 27.79 18.98 -11.98
C GLN A 90 29.32 18.98 -11.82
N ILE A 91 29.81 19.71 -10.81
CA ILE A 91 31.24 19.74 -10.48
C ILE A 91 31.77 18.38 -10.01
N CYS A 92 30.91 17.53 -9.45
CA CYS A 92 31.27 16.18 -9.00
C CYS A 92 31.34 15.16 -10.16
N SER A 93 31.12 15.61 -11.38
CA SER A 93 31.29 14.85 -12.61
C SER A 93 32.12 15.61 -13.64
N SER A 94 32.82 16.68 -13.22
CA SER A 94 33.66 17.49 -14.09
C SER A 94 35.13 17.10 -13.98
N ASP A 95 35.93 17.55 -14.95
CA ASP A 95 37.37 17.29 -14.96
C ASP A 95 38.09 17.89 -13.74
N LEU A 96 37.50 18.89 -13.06
CA LEU A 96 38.09 19.59 -11.92
C LEU A 96 38.35 18.70 -10.70
N ILE A 97 37.69 17.55 -10.61
CA ILE A 97 37.91 16.57 -9.54
C ILE A 97 38.73 15.36 -10.00
N SER A 98 39.15 15.34 -11.28
CA SER A 98 39.91 14.23 -11.86
C SER A 98 41.39 14.29 -11.49
N ASP A 99 42.02 13.11 -11.43
CA ASP A 99 43.47 13.01 -11.21
C ASP A 99 44.26 13.70 -12.32
N ALA A 100 43.79 13.62 -13.57
CA ALA A 100 44.42 14.29 -14.71
C ALA A 100 44.47 15.82 -14.57
N TRP A 101 43.43 16.43 -14.00
CA TRP A 101 43.42 17.86 -13.71
C TRP A 101 44.41 18.22 -12.60
N MET A 102 44.45 17.40 -11.54
CA MET A 102 45.37 17.60 -10.43
C MET A 102 46.82 17.47 -10.89
N ASP A 103 47.13 16.49 -11.74
CA ASP A 103 48.46 16.30 -12.33
C ASP A 103 48.85 17.46 -13.26
N ASN A 104 47.91 18.00 -14.03
CA ASN A 104 48.14 19.15 -14.90
C ASN A 104 48.46 20.42 -14.08
N ILE A 105 47.70 20.69 -13.03
CA ILE A 105 47.97 21.82 -12.13
C ILE A 105 49.32 21.67 -11.42
N ASN A 106 49.72 20.42 -11.11
CA ASN A 106 50.98 20.09 -10.46
C ASN A 106 52.18 20.04 -11.43
N GLY A 107 51.94 20.01 -12.74
CA GLY A 107 52.94 19.75 -13.79
C GLY A 107 53.64 21.00 -14.33
N ASP A 108 54.96 20.88 -14.47
CA ASP A 108 55.94 21.77 -15.12
C ASP A 108 56.13 23.19 -14.53
N HIS A 109 56.84 23.21 -13.41
CA HIS A 109 57.64 24.34 -12.94
C HIS A 109 58.82 24.61 -13.90
N VAL A 110 58.63 25.43 -14.93
CA VAL A 110 59.75 26.25 -15.42
C VAL A 110 59.92 27.39 -14.42
N MET A 111 60.77 27.14 -13.42
CA MET A 111 61.13 28.08 -12.37
C MET A 111 61.62 29.40 -12.97
N ASN A 112 60.77 30.42 -12.92
CA ASN A 112 61.20 31.81 -12.90
C ASN A 112 60.79 32.35 -11.53
N ASP A 113 61.76 32.34 -10.61
CA ASP A 113 61.64 32.32 -9.14
C ASP A 113 60.95 33.55 -8.51
N TYR A 114 60.54 34.54 -9.31
CA TYR A 114 60.08 35.84 -8.81
C TYR A 114 58.56 35.95 -8.57
N PHE A 115 57.73 35.06 -9.12
CA PHE A 115 56.25 35.17 -9.03
C PHE A 115 55.54 33.98 -8.36
N SER A 116 56.31 33.00 -7.84
CA SER A 116 55.80 31.71 -7.34
C SER A 116 54.76 31.82 -6.20
N ILE A 117 54.89 32.80 -5.29
CA ILE A 117 53.99 32.91 -4.12
C ILE A 117 52.54 33.33 -4.46
N PHE A 118 52.30 33.93 -5.62
CA PHE A 118 50.96 34.34 -6.07
C PHE A 118 50.36 33.37 -7.09
N ASP A 119 51.03 32.26 -7.36
CA ASP A 119 50.54 31.25 -8.28
C ASP A 119 49.37 30.49 -7.64
N TYR A 120 48.18 30.64 -8.21
CA TYR A 120 46.99 29.96 -7.72
C TYR A 120 47.13 28.43 -7.77
N ARG A 121 48.06 27.87 -8.56
CA ARG A 121 48.30 26.43 -8.63
C ARG A 121 48.85 25.88 -7.31
N ASN A 122 49.65 26.67 -6.58
CA ASN A 122 50.23 26.28 -5.29
C ASN A 122 49.17 26.04 -4.21
N SER A 123 48.11 26.85 -4.18
CA SER A 123 47.00 26.67 -3.23
C SER A 123 45.83 25.89 -3.84
N GLY A 124 45.61 26.01 -5.15
CA GLY A 124 44.49 25.46 -5.89
C GLY A 124 44.44 23.94 -5.86
N ILE A 125 45.59 23.26 -5.91
CA ILE A 125 45.65 21.79 -5.86
C ILE A 125 44.95 21.23 -4.60
N PHE A 126 45.17 21.85 -3.45
CA PHE A 126 44.53 21.45 -2.19
C PHE A 126 43.01 21.69 -2.21
N HIS A 127 42.56 22.75 -2.88
CA HIS A 127 41.13 23.04 -3.02
C HIS A 127 40.43 22.03 -3.93
N PHE A 128 41.06 21.65 -5.06
CA PHE A 128 40.52 20.63 -5.96
C PHE A 128 40.53 19.22 -5.34
N GLN A 129 41.56 18.88 -4.58
CA GLN A 129 41.59 17.65 -3.79
C GLN A 129 40.47 17.61 -2.74
N LEU A 130 40.27 18.70 -2.00
CA LEU A 130 39.17 18.81 -1.03
C LEU A 130 37.82 18.67 -1.71
N LEU A 131 37.64 19.31 -2.86
CA LEU A 131 36.42 19.22 -3.66
C LEU A 131 36.13 17.78 -4.11
N SER A 132 37.15 17.07 -4.60
CA SER A 132 37.03 15.67 -5.01
C SER A 132 36.58 14.78 -3.83
N LEU A 133 37.22 14.95 -2.67
CA LEU A 133 36.83 14.28 -1.43
C LEU A 133 35.40 14.59 -1.01
N LEU A 134 34.98 15.86 -1.06
CA LEU A 134 33.62 16.26 -0.72
C LEU A 134 32.59 15.63 -1.65
N CYS A 135 32.86 15.60 -2.96
CA CYS A 135 32.01 14.96 -3.94
C CYS A 135 31.85 13.47 -3.67
N GLN A 136 32.96 12.77 -3.42
CA GLN A 136 32.95 11.34 -3.09
C GLN A 136 32.17 11.07 -1.80
N HIS A 137 32.46 11.80 -0.72
CA HIS A 137 31.81 11.61 0.57
C HIS A 137 30.31 11.95 0.54
N SER A 138 29.93 12.99 -0.20
CA SER A 138 28.53 13.35 -0.40
C SER A 138 27.78 12.22 -1.11
N GLN A 139 28.32 11.71 -2.22
CA GLN A 139 27.71 10.59 -2.95
C GLN A 139 27.56 9.34 -2.09
N GLN A 140 28.62 8.97 -1.35
CA GLN A 140 28.58 7.83 -0.45
C GLN A 140 27.52 7.99 0.65
N THR A 141 27.47 9.16 1.30
CA THR A 141 26.53 9.43 2.39
C THR A 141 25.09 9.36 1.91
N VAL A 142 24.80 9.95 0.75
CA VAL A 142 23.47 9.91 0.13
C VAL A 142 23.10 8.48 -0.23
N ASN A 143 23.99 7.74 -0.90
CA ASN A 143 23.73 6.35 -1.30
C ASN A 143 23.49 5.42 -0.11
N ILE A 144 24.26 5.57 0.97
CA ILE A 144 24.06 4.82 2.22
C ILE A 144 22.71 5.16 2.85
N SER A 145 22.36 6.45 2.89
CA SER A 145 21.10 6.91 3.47
C SER A 145 19.90 6.37 2.68
N ILE A 146 19.95 6.45 1.35
CA ILE A 146 18.93 5.89 0.46
C ILE A 146 18.82 4.39 0.68
N LYS A 147 19.93 3.66 0.67
CA LYS A 147 19.92 2.21 0.90
C LYS A 147 19.30 1.85 2.25
N THR A 148 19.63 2.58 3.31
CA THR A 148 19.11 2.32 4.66
C THR A 148 17.61 2.59 4.74
N PHE A 149 17.17 3.73 4.20
CA PHE A 149 15.76 4.11 4.17
C PHE A 149 14.93 3.12 3.35
N LEU A 150 15.42 2.74 2.17
CA LEU A 150 14.78 1.76 1.31
C LEU A 150 14.81 0.34 1.89
N GLN A 151 15.67 0.03 2.88
CA GLN A 151 15.69 -1.29 3.53
C GLN A 151 14.75 -1.39 4.71
N THR A 152 14.34 -0.25 5.28
CA THR A 152 13.35 -0.18 6.36
C THR A 152 11.97 -0.53 5.83
#